data_AF-A0A8J7DNG8-F1
#
_entry.id   AF-A0A8J7DNG8-F1
#
_cell.length_a   1.000
_cell.length_b   1.000
_cell.length_c   1.000
_cell.angle_alpha   90.00
_cell.angle_beta   90.00
_cell.angle_gamma   90.00
#
_symmetry.space_group_name_H-M   'P 1'
#
loop_
_entity.id
_entity.type
_entity.pdbx_description
1 polymer ?
#
loop_
_entity_poly.entity_id
_entity_poly.type
_entity_poly.pdbx_seq_one_letter_code
_entity_poly.pdbx_strand_id
1 'polypeptide(L)' 'MNDASISGETQKIFERKRSRKLPSEIQPVALRKLRMLNRAATLQDLRIPPANRLERLKDSREGQYSIRINAQ' A
#
# COMPACT_ATOMS: atom_id res chain seq x y z
N MET A 1 -6.35 -18.15 0.30
CA MET A 1 -4.96 -17.65 0.14
C MET A 1 -4.91 -16.86 -1.16
N ASN A 2 -5.34 -15.59 -1.14
CA ASN A 2 -5.25 -14.76 -2.33
C ASN A 2 -3.95 -13.97 -2.21
N ASP A 3 -3.01 -14.37 -3.04
CA ASP A 3 -1.71 -13.75 -3.28
C ASP A 3 -1.89 -12.23 -3.38
N ALA A 4 -1.51 -11.52 -2.32
CA ALA A 4 -1.27 -10.10 -2.38
C ALA A 4 -0.01 -9.94 -3.25
N SER A 5 -0.15 -10.09 -4.57
CA SER A 5 1.01 -10.17 -5.45
C SER A 5 1.77 -8.85 -5.33
N ILE A 6 2.88 -8.92 -4.62
CA ILE A 6 3.81 -7.80 -4.49
C ILE A 6 4.39 -7.66 -5.90
N SER A 7 3.86 -6.72 -6.66
CA SER A 7 4.45 -6.36 -7.94
C SER A 7 5.94 -6.10 -7.75
N GLY A 8 6.79 -6.54 -8.69
CA GLY A 8 8.24 -6.32 -8.60
C GLY A 8 8.61 -4.83 -8.44
N GLU A 9 7.73 -3.91 -8.85
CA GLU A 9 7.90 -2.48 -8.61
C GLU A 9 7.61 -2.08 -7.15
N THR A 10 6.62 -2.72 -6.51
CA THR A 10 6.33 -2.55 -5.09
C THR A 10 7.52 -3.01 -4.24
N GLN A 11 8.12 -4.16 -4.57
CA GLN A 11 9.30 -4.66 -3.88
C GLN A 11 10.49 -3.69 -4.02
N LYS A 12 10.75 -3.19 -5.23
CA LYS A 12 11.81 -2.18 -5.46
C LYS A 12 11.61 -0.98 -4.54
N ILE A 13 10.41 -0.41 -4.50
CA ILE A 13 10.11 0.74 -3.64
C ILE A 13 10.35 0.39 -2.17
N PHE A 14 9.90 -0.78 -1.70
CA PHE A 14 10.12 -1.23 -0.32
C PHE A 14 11.60 -1.33 0.04
N GLU A 15 12.42 -1.86 -0.87
CA GLU A 15 13.88 -1.94 -0.78
C GLU A 15 14.59 -0.59 -0.97
N ARG A 16 13.84 0.52 -1.09
CA ARG A 16 14.34 1.88 -1.37
C ARG A 16 15.03 2.01 -2.73
N LYS A 17 14.75 1.10 -3.66
CA LYS A 17 15.18 1.18 -5.06
C LYS A 17 14.12 1.95 -5.86
N ARG A 18 14.57 2.86 -6.73
CA ARG A 18 13.69 3.62 -7.60
C ARG A 18 13.01 2.70 -8.63
N SER A 19 11.68 2.72 -8.68
CA SER A 19 10.93 2.15 -9.80
C SER A 19 11.05 3.06 -11.02
N ARG A 20 11.32 2.49 -12.19
CA ARG A 20 11.27 3.25 -13.46
C ARG A 20 9.87 3.25 -14.08
N LYS A 21 8.98 2.38 -13.60
CA LYS A 21 7.62 2.20 -14.14
C LYS A 21 6.58 3.05 -13.40
N LEU A 22 6.84 3.41 -12.14
CA LEU A 22 5.94 4.23 -11.33
C LEU A 22 6.39 5.69 -11.30
N PRO A 23 5.47 6.67 -11.32
CA PRO A 23 5.80 8.09 -11.22
C PRO A 23 6.67 8.38 -10.00
N SER A 24 7.74 9.16 -10.16
CA SER A 24 8.69 9.42 -9.06
C SER A 24 8.05 10.12 -7.87
N GLU A 25 7.05 10.96 -8.11
CA GLU A 25 6.33 11.73 -7.08
C GLU A 25 5.58 10.84 -6.10
N ILE A 26 5.08 9.69 -6.55
CA ILE A 26 4.28 8.79 -5.72
C ILE A 26 5.15 7.80 -4.91
N GLN A 27 6.39 7.55 -5.31
CA GLN A 27 7.24 6.52 -4.69
C GLN A 27 7.57 6.79 -3.21
N PRO A 28 7.85 8.04 -2.77
CA PRO A 28 8.06 8.35 -1.36
C PRO A 28 6.82 8.07 -0.50
N VAL A 29 5.63 8.39 -1.02
CA VAL A 29 4.36 8.14 -0.34
C VAL A 29 4.05 6.64 -0.30
N ALA A 30 4.30 5.94 -1.40
CA ALA A 30 4.19 4.49 -1.49
C ALA A 30 5.10 3.79 -0.46
N LEU A 31 6.37 4.18 -0.38
CA LEU A 31 7.32 3.65 0.61
C LEU A 31 6.83 3.86 2.04
N ARG A 32 6.33 5.05 2.37
CA ARG A 32 5.78 5.34 3.70
C ARG A 32 4.61 4.40 4.03
N LYS A 33 3.68 4.22 3.09
CA LYS A 33 2.51 3.33 3.26
C LYS A 33 2.91 1.86 3.37
N LEU A 34 3.87 1.40 2.56
CA LEU A 34 4.40 0.03 2.64
C LEU A 34 5.06 -0.24 4.00
N ARG A 35 5.80 0.74 4.55
CA ARG A 35 6.35 0.61 5.90
C ARG A 35 5.28 0.56 6.99
N MET A 36 4.19 1.32 6.82
CA MET A 36 3.05 1.24 7.74
C MET A 36 2.40 -0.15 7.67
N LEU A 37 2.16 -0.67 6.47
CA LEU A 37 1.65 -2.03 6.26
C LEU A 37 2.55 -3.09 6.91
N ASN A 38 3.86 -2.98 6.74
CA ASN A 38 4.83 -3.90 7.34
C ASN A 38 4.92 -3.79 8.88
N ARG A 39 4.47 -2.69 9.47
CA ARG A 39 4.51 -2.45 10.93
C ARG A 39 3.16 -2.67 11.61
N ALA A 40 2.06 -2.73 10.87
CA ALA A 40 0.73 -2.91 11.41
C ALA A 40 0.57 -4.31 11.99
N ALA A 41 0.18 -4.40 13.25
CA ALA A 41 -0.22 -5.66 13.89
C ALA A 41 -1.71 -5.93 13.64
N THR A 42 -2.50 -4.87 13.45
CA THR A 42 -3.95 -4.93 13.22
C THR A 42 -4.38 -4.00 12.08
N LEU A 43 -5.56 -4.25 11.52
CA LEU A 43 -6.19 -3.35 10.54
C LEU A 43 -6.46 -1.94 11.11
N GLN A 44 -6.68 -1.85 12.43
CA GLN A 44 -6.88 -0.58 13.13
C GLN A 44 -5.62 0.30 13.07
N ASP A 45 -4.43 -0.29 13.11
CA ASP A 45 -3.16 0.44 13.04
C ASP A 45 -3.02 1.20 11.71
N LEU A 46 -3.63 0.68 10.64
CA LEU A 46 -3.63 1.32 9.33
C LEU A 46 -4.52 2.56 9.28
N ARG A 47 -5.37 2.81 10.28
CA ARG A 47 -6.25 3.99 10.36
C ARG A 47 -5.55 5.21 10.98
N ILE A 48 -4.33 5.06 11.49
CA ILE A 48 -3.56 6.11 12.17
C ILE A 48 -2.26 6.37 11.39
N PRO A 49 -1.97 7.59 10.89
CA PRO A 49 -2.76 8.83 10.95
C PRO A 49 -4.02 8.80 10.04
N PRO A 50 -5.03 9.66 10.29
CA PRO A 50 -6.36 9.61 9.65
C PRO A 50 -6.39 9.81 8.11
N ALA A 51 -5.24 10.05 7.48
CA ALA A 51 -5.11 10.22 6.04
C ALA A 51 -5.09 8.90 5.24
N ASN A 52 -5.11 7.74 5.91
CA ASN A 52 -5.26 6.46 5.24
C ASN A 52 -6.74 6.20 4.94
N ARG A 53 -7.15 6.49 3.71
CA ARG A 53 -8.45 6.11 3.13
C ARG A 53 -8.47 4.59 2.90
N LEU A 54 -8.55 3.82 3.98
CA LEU A 54 -8.64 2.37 3.95
C LEU A 54 -10.03 1.98 3.42
N GLU A 55 -10.07 1.31 2.28
CA GLU A 55 -11.32 0.88 1.65
C GLU A 55 -11.38 -0.64 1.61
N ARG A 56 -12.47 -1.21 2.15
CA ARG A 56 -12.73 -2.64 2.06
C ARG A 56 -13.14 -2.97 0.62
N LEU A 57 -12.45 -3.92 0.00
CA LEU A 57 -12.79 -4.38 -1.34
C LEU A 57 -13.98 -5.36 -1.28
N LYS A 58 -14.79 -5.35 -2.34
CA LYS A 58 -16.01 -6.18 -2.50
C LYS A 58 -15.78 -7.28 -3.54
N ASP A 59 -16.78 -8.13 -3.71
CA ASP A 59 -16.85 -9.22 -4.70
C ASP A 59 -15.69 -10.21 -4.56
N SER A 60 -14.98 -10.52 -5.66
CA SER A 60 -13.85 -11.47 -5.68
C SER A 60 -12.65 -11.10 -4.80
N ARG A 61 -12.67 -9.90 -4.20
CA ARG A 61 -11.63 -9.37 -3.31
C ARG A 61 -12.13 -9.15 -1.89
N GLU A 62 -13.24 -9.80 -1.50
CA GLU A 62 -13.72 -9.75 -0.13
C GLU A 62 -12.62 -10.18 0.87
N GLY A 63 -12.47 -9.39 1.94
CA GLY A 63 -11.42 -9.57 2.96
C GLY A 63 -10.13 -8.82 2.67
N GLN A 64 -9.98 -8.23 1.48
CA GLN A 64 -8.86 -7.35 1.15
C GLN A 64 -9.19 -5.87 1.41
N TYR A 65 -8.14 -5.08 1.61
CA TYR A 65 -8.23 -3.64 1.83
C TYR A 65 -7.30 -2.90 0.87
N SER A 66 -7.72 -1.73 0.40
CA SER A 66 -6.86 -0.83 -0.37
C SER A 66 -6.53 0.41 0.46
N ILE A 67 -5.31 0.94 0.25
CA ILE A 67 -4.88 2.23 0.77
C ILE A 67 -4.53 3.11 -0.43
N ARG A 68 -5.22 4.24 -0.57
CA ARG A 68 -4.92 5.20 -1.65
C ARG A 68 -3.60 5.93 -1.43
N ILE A 69 -2.83 6.13 -2.50
CA ILE A 69 -1.57 6.89 -2.51
C ILE A 69 -1.83 8.36 -2.87
N ASN A 70 -2.71 8.62 -3.84
CA ASN A 70 -3.14 9.94 -4.30
C ASN A 70 -4.67 10.10 -4.19
N ALA A 71 -5.17 11.31 -4.43
CA ALA A 71 -6.59 11.65 -4.41
C ALA A 71 -7.27 11.61 -5.79
N GLN A 72 -6.54 11.12 -6.80
CA GLN A 72 -7.02 10.95 -8.17
C GLN A 72 -7.62 9.56 -8.36
#